data_AF-A0A7C1HJA9-F1
#
_entry.id   AF-A0A7C1HJA9-F1
#
_cell.length_a   1.000
_cell.length_b   1.000
_cell.length_c   1.000
_cell.angle_alpha   90.00
_cell.angle_beta   90.00
_cell.angle_gamma   90.00
#
_symmetry.space_group_name_H-M   'P 1'
#
loop_
_entity.id
_entity.type
_entity.pdbx_description
1 polymer ?
#
loop_
_entity_poly.entity_id
_entity_poly.type
_entity_poly.pdbx_seq_one_letter_code
_entity_poly.pdbx_strand_id
1 'polypeptide(L)'
;MRVAESLLVPEAEAVKFYNEHKEEYLDEMEVRLRIIICAKESAIDAAYEALERGEKFERVVERYSEDDLTKPDGGLVGFVKTSSQIPSLGRRVRRVVGHATQELKDGQYSEPIQIEDGWCIALREAHNPPRQKSYDEVRSAVRGRLLGEATNRRIENFFNDLRERYDVRVIEENLFAEPKPKETPAELYALAAIAPPPTAVSYYNKILKFYPDSPEAPKAQFMTGFIYSDKLKNYDEAEAAFNAYLERWPSGELAESARYMLEHMREQDIALPEGL
;
A
#
# COMPACT_ATOMS: atom_id res chain seq x y z
N MET A 1 28.41 -0.50 14.59
CA MET A 1 28.04 0.14 15.87
C MET A 1 26.55 -0.10 16.09
N ARG A 2 26.17 -0.87 17.11
CA ARG A 2 24.74 -1.15 17.41
C ARG A 2 24.11 0.12 17.97
N VAL A 3 23.57 0.98 17.09
CA VAL A 3 22.93 2.26 17.45
C VAL A 3 21.78 2.06 18.46
N ALA A 4 21.15 0.88 18.45
CA ALA A 4 19.99 0.56 19.28
C ALA A 4 20.30 0.24 20.75
N GLU A 5 21.48 -0.29 21.09
CA GLU A 5 21.73 -0.82 22.44
C GLU A 5 21.97 0.26 23.53
N SER A 6 22.31 1.49 23.14
CA SER A 6 22.60 2.57 24.09
C SER A 6 21.43 3.55 24.33
N LEU A 7 20.25 3.28 23.76
CA LEU A 7 19.06 4.13 23.86
C LEU A 7 18.06 3.50 24.83
N LEU A 8 18.47 3.37 26.09
CA LEU A 8 17.53 3.04 27.16
C LEU A 8 16.66 4.27 27.41
N VAL A 9 15.37 4.20 27.05
CA VAL A 9 14.40 5.22 27.43
C VAL A 9 14.18 5.15 28.94
N PRO A 10 14.55 6.19 29.73
CA PRO A 10 14.32 6.22 31.17
C PRO A 10 12.82 6.19 31.48
N GLU A 11 12.44 5.56 32.58
CA GLU A 11 11.03 5.43 32.97
C GLU A 11 10.36 6.80 33.18
N ALA A 12 11.06 7.73 33.83
CA ALA A 12 10.56 9.07 34.08
C ALA A 12 10.25 9.83 32.77
N GLU A 13 11.05 9.61 31.72
CA GLU A 13 10.83 10.23 30.40
C GLU A 13 9.60 9.63 29.73
N ALA A 14 9.42 8.30 29.81
CA ALA A 14 8.25 7.63 29.27
C ALA A 14 6.95 8.05 29.99
N VAL A 15 6.97 8.19 31.32
CA VAL A 15 5.81 8.68 32.08
C VAL A 15 5.51 10.14 31.73
N LYS A 16 6.54 10.99 31.62
CA LYS A 16 6.38 12.39 31.18
C LYS A 16 5.74 12.46 29.80
N PHE A 17 6.28 11.71 28.84
CA PHE A 17 5.75 11.66 27.48
C PHE A 17 4.29 11.23 27.45
N TYR A 18 3.93 10.16 28.16
CA TYR A 18 2.54 9.73 28.28
C TYR A 18 1.65 10.83 28.87
N ASN A 19 2.12 11.56 29.88
CA ASN A 19 1.34 12.64 30.48
C ASN A 19 1.12 13.83 29.53
N GLU A 20 2.10 14.14 28.68
CA GLU A 20 2.02 15.20 27.67
C GLU A 20 1.17 14.80 26.45
N HIS A 21 1.05 13.50 26.17
CA HIS A 21 0.31 12.95 25.02
C HIS A 21 -0.86 12.04 25.44
N LYS A 22 -1.49 12.29 26.60
CA LYS A 22 -2.56 11.42 27.13
C LYS A 22 -3.71 11.21 26.16
N GLU A 23 -4.03 12.25 25.39
CA GLU A 23 -5.10 12.24 24.40
C GLU A 23 -4.87 11.21 23.28
N GLU A 24 -3.63 10.79 23.05
CA GLU A 24 -3.32 9.74 22.07
C GLU A 24 -3.55 8.33 22.63
N TYR A 25 -3.72 8.20 23.95
CA TYR A 25 -3.84 6.94 24.67
C TYR A 25 -5.24 6.76 25.28
N LEU A 26 -6.27 7.07 24.50
CA LEU A 26 -7.66 6.85 24.87
C LEU A 26 -8.26 5.66 24.12
N ASP A 27 -9.10 4.89 24.80
CA ASP A 27 -10.13 4.11 24.13
C ASP A 27 -11.24 5.10 23.72
N GLU A 28 -11.43 5.28 22.42
CA GLU A 28 -12.54 6.06 21.90
C GLU A 28 -13.88 5.43 22.31
N MET A 29 -14.90 6.28 22.40
CA MET A 29 -16.27 5.82 22.56
C MET A 29 -16.65 4.87 21.42
N GLU A 30 -17.18 3.70 21.79
CA GLU A 30 -17.75 2.75 20.84
C GLU A 30 -19.26 2.71 21.03
N VAL A 31 -19.99 2.66 19.93
CA VAL A 31 -21.45 2.49 19.94
C VAL A 31 -21.80 1.23 19.17
N ARG A 32 -22.72 0.43 19.71
CA ARG A 32 -23.29 -0.72 19.01
C ARG A 32 -24.48 -0.27 18.20
N LEU A 33 -24.40 -0.37 16.87
CA LEU A 33 -25.41 0.17 15.97
C LEU A 33 -26.21 -0.91 15.25
N ARG A 34 -27.49 -0.60 15.06
CA ARG A 34 -28.31 -1.16 13.99
C ARG A 34 -28.74 -0.07 13.02
N ILE A 35 -28.91 -0.42 11.75
CA ILE A 35 -29.30 0.52 10.71
C ILE A 35 -30.45 -0.02 9.84
N ILE A 36 -31.23 0.92 9.31
CA ILE A 36 -32.17 0.70 8.20
C ILE A 36 -31.70 1.61 7.08
N ILE A 37 -31.48 1.08 5.88
CA ILE A 37 -31.10 1.88 4.71
C ILE A 37 -32.16 1.73 3.63
N CYS A 38 -32.57 2.83 3.01
CA CYS A 38 -33.43 2.82 1.83
C CYS A 38 -32.89 3.79 0.79
N ALA A 39 -33.04 3.50 -0.50
CA ALA A 39 -32.60 4.41 -1.56
C ALA A 39 -33.44 5.68 -1.65
N LYS A 40 -34.74 5.61 -1.31
CA LYS A 40 -35.71 6.71 -1.44
C LYS A 40 -36.12 7.27 -0.09
N GLU A 41 -36.31 8.59 -0.04
CA GLU A 41 -36.79 9.32 1.14
C GLU A 41 -38.15 8.77 1.62
N SER A 42 -39.11 8.64 0.70
CA SER A 42 -40.43 8.11 1.05
C SER A 42 -40.42 6.70 1.63
N ALA A 43 -39.42 5.88 1.30
CA ALA A 43 -39.29 4.54 1.85
C ALA A 43 -38.73 4.55 3.28
N ILE A 44 -37.74 5.41 3.54
CA ILE A 44 -37.19 5.56 4.90
C ILE A 44 -38.17 6.28 5.82
N ASP A 45 -38.99 7.20 5.31
CA ASP A 45 -40.04 7.88 6.08
C ASP A 45 -41.10 6.88 6.55
N ALA A 46 -41.54 5.99 5.65
CA ALA A 46 -42.46 4.92 6.00
C ALA A 46 -41.88 3.95 7.06
N ALA A 47 -40.56 3.71 7.01
CA ALA A 47 -39.86 2.94 8.03
C ALA A 47 -39.80 3.69 9.38
N TYR A 48 -39.55 4.99 9.35
CA TYR A 48 -39.53 5.85 10.55
C TYR A 48 -40.90 5.88 11.23
N GLU A 49 -41.99 6.09 10.47
CA GLU A 49 -43.34 6.06 11.02
C GLU A 49 -43.70 4.70 11.63
N ALA A 50 -43.18 3.60 11.09
CA ALA A 50 -43.36 2.28 11.67
C ALA A 50 -42.68 2.15 13.05
N LEU A 51 -41.48 2.73 13.19
CA LEU A 51 -40.80 2.81 14.48
C LEU A 51 -41.57 3.69 15.47
N GLU A 52 -42.11 4.84 15.03
CA GLU A 52 -42.91 5.71 15.90
C GLU A 52 -44.20 5.05 16.40
N ARG A 53 -44.77 4.11 15.63
CA ARG A 53 -45.88 3.26 16.08
C ARG A 53 -45.46 2.15 17.07
N GLY A 54 -44.18 2.06 17.39
CA GLY A 54 -43.62 1.08 18.33
C GLY A 54 -43.33 -0.29 17.71
N GLU A 55 -43.22 -0.39 16.38
CA GLU A 55 -42.74 -1.63 15.75
C GLU A 55 -41.28 -1.89 16.16
N LYS A 56 -40.94 -3.17 16.42
CA LYS A 56 -39.57 -3.56 16.77
C LYS A 56 -38.62 -3.26 15.62
N PHE A 57 -37.46 -2.68 15.93
CA PHE A 57 -36.49 -2.21 14.93
C PHE A 57 -36.10 -3.29 13.91
N GLU A 58 -35.84 -4.52 14.37
CA GLU A 58 -35.46 -5.64 13.50
C GLU A 58 -36.57 -6.03 12.51
N ARG A 59 -37.85 -5.88 12.91
CA ARG A 59 -38.99 -6.12 12.02
C ARG A 59 -39.11 -5.02 10.97
N VAL A 60 -38.80 -3.77 11.35
CA VAL A 60 -38.74 -2.66 10.40
C VAL A 60 -37.58 -2.86 9.42
N VAL A 61 -36.42 -3.34 9.89
CA VAL A 61 -35.31 -3.70 9.00
C VAL A 61 -35.73 -4.77 7.98
N GLU A 62 -36.36 -5.85 8.44
CA GLU A 62 -36.83 -6.94 7.56
C GLU A 62 -37.77 -6.41 6.47
N ARG A 63 -38.70 -5.52 6.84
CA ARG A 63 -39.73 -5.00 5.94
C ARG A 63 -39.24 -3.90 4.99
N TYR A 64 -38.39 -3.00 5.45
CA TYR A 64 -38.09 -1.74 4.75
C TYR A 64 -36.63 -1.59 4.32
N SER A 65 -35.67 -2.21 5.00
CA SER A 65 -34.27 -2.03 4.65
C SER A 65 -33.96 -2.65 3.28
N GLU A 66 -33.20 -1.94 2.47
CA GLU A 66 -32.67 -2.34 1.17
C GLU A 66 -31.17 -2.67 1.25
N ASP A 67 -30.56 -2.63 2.45
CA ASP A 67 -29.15 -2.99 2.65
C ASP A 67 -28.99 -4.49 2.86
N ASP A 68 -28.58 -5.19 1.80
CA ASP A 68 -28.36 -6.64 1.80
C ASP A 68 -27.25 -7.11 2.77
N LEU A 69 -26.38 -6.20 3.23
CA LEU A 69 -25.24 -6.53 4.08
C LEU A 69 -25.63 -6.72 5.53
N THR A 70 -26.44 -5.81 6.08
CA THR A 70 -26.82 -5.83 7.51
C THR A 70 -28.24 -6.34 7.73
N LYS A 71 -29.11 -6.28 6.72
CA LYS A 71 -30.49 -6.77 6.81
C LYS A 71 -30.61 -8.22 7.32
N PRO A 72 -29.79 -9.19 6.87
CA PRO A 72 -29.85 -10.56 7.40
C PRO A 72 -29.67 -10.65 8.93
N ASP A 73 -28.90 -9.73 9.51
CA ASP A 73 -28.62 -9.65 10.94
C ASP A 73 -29.51 -8.63 11.67
N GLY A 74 -30.66 -8.28 11.08
CA GLY A 74 -31.59 -7.29 11.64
C GLY A 74 -30.99 -5.89 11.69
N GLY A 75 -30.13 -5.56 10.73
CA GLY A 75 -29.51 -4.24 10.57
C GLY A 75 -28.24 -4.07 11.40
N LEU A 76 -27.74 -5.12 12.05
CA LEU A 76 -26.59 -5.04 12.96
C LEU A 76 -25.31 -4.66 12.22
N VAL A 77 -24.70 -3.55 12.62
CA VAL A 77 -23.36 -3.14 12.18
C VAL A 77 -22.29 -3.63 13.17
N GLY A 78 -22.66 -3.73 14.46
CA GLY A 78 -21.73 -4.04 15.54
C GLY A 78 -21.19 -2.79 16.24
N PHE A 79 -20.09 -2.94 16.98
CA PHE A 79 -19.44 -1.84 17.69
C PHE A 79 -18.57 -1.00 16.74
N VAL A 80 -18.82 0.30 16.71
CA VAL A 80 -18.14 1.27 15.85
C VAL A 80 -17.76 2.53 16.61
N LYS A 81 -16.63 3.12 16.23
CA LYS A 81 -16.08 4.39 16.71
C LYS A 81 -16.26 5.46 15.65
N THR A 82 -16.16 6.73 16.03
CA THR A 82 -16.13 7.83 15.06
C THR A 82 -15.00 7.68 14.03
N SER A 83 -13.86 7.09 14.43
CA SER A 83 -12.73 6.79 13.56
C SER A 83 -12.86 5.48 12.76
N SER A 84 -13.88 4.66 13.01
CA SER A 84 -14.03 3.35 12.36
C SER A 84 -14.21 3.50 10.85
N GLN A 85 -13.37 2.77 10.10
CA GLN A 85 -13.67 2.42 8.73
C GLN A 85 -14.53 1.15 8.74
N ILE A 86 -15.63 1.15 8.00
CA ILE A 86 -16.54 0.00 7.92
C ILE A 86 -16.50 -0.48 6.47
N PRO A 87 -15.57 -1.38 6.08
CA PRO A 87 -15.34 -1.72 4.67
C PRO A 87 -16.61 -2.11 3.91
N SER A 88 -17.50 -2.88 4.54
CA SER A 88 -18.75 -3.34 3.93
C SER A 88 -19.72 -2.19 3.62
N LEU A 89 -19.76 -1.15 4.46
CA LEU A 89 -20.67 -0.01 4.30
C LEU A 89 -19.97 1.22 3.68
N GLY A 90 -18.64 1.20 3.56
CA GLY A 90 -17.86 2.32 3.02
C GLY A 90 -18.01 3.60 3.85
N ARG A 91 -17.87 4.75 3.19
CA ARG A 91 -17.96 6.08 3.83
C ARG A 91 -19.40 6.53 4.11
N ARG A 92 -20.41 5.87 3.52
CA ARG A 92 -21.82 6.32 3.56
C ARG A 92 -22.39 6.39 4.97
N VAL A 93 -21.93 5.50 5.86
CA VAL A 93 -22.38 5.45 7.26
C VAL A 93 -21.54 6.31 8.21
N ARG A 94 -20.50 7.02 7.74
CA ARG A 94 -19.68 7.86 8.62
C ARG A 94 -20.50 8.94 9.34
N ARG A 95 -21.41 9.60 8.60
CA ARG A 95 -22.33 10.59 9.16
C ARG A 95 -23.25 9.96 10.21
N VAL A 96 -23.74 8.77 9.92
CA VAL A 96 -24.63 7.99 10.81
C VAL A 96 -23.92 7.63 12.11
N VAL A 97 -22.65 7.19 12.06
CA VAL A 97 -21.85 6.91 13.25
C VAL A 97 -21.61 8.17 14.09
N GLY A 98 -21.33 9.31 13.45
CA GLY A 98 -21.22 10.60 14.13
C GLY A 98 -22.49 10.96 14.90
N HIS A 99 -23.64 10.87 14.26
CA HIS A 99 -24.94 11.15 14.86
C HIS A 99 -25.25 10.20 16.03
N ALA A 100 -24.98 8.90 15.86
CA ALA A 100 -25.24 7.90 16.89
C ALA A 100 -24.30 8.05 18.10
N THR A 101 -23.06 8.47 17.89
CA THR A 101 -22.10 8.73 18.97
C THR A 101 -22.42 10.02 19.74
N GLN A 102 -22.81 11.09 19.04
CA GLN A 102 -22.94 12.43 19.64
C GLN A 102 -24.35 12.76 20.15
N GLU A 103 -25.39 12.28 19.48
CA GLU A 103 -26.76 12.79 19.69
C GLU A 103 -27.71 11.75 20.29
N LEU A 104 -27.54 10.47 19.95
CA LEU A 104 -28.45 9.43 20.42
C LEU A 104 -28.17 9.03 21.88
N LYS A 105 -29.16 8.41 22.52
CA LYS A 105 -29.01 7.64 23.76
C LYS A 105 -29.15 6.14 23.47
N ASP A 106 -28.74 5.30 24.42
CA ASP A 106 -28.91 3.85 24.28
C ASP A 106 -30.41 3.52 24.22
N GLY A 107 -30.81 2.71 23.25
CA GLY A 107 -32.19 2.41 22.91
C GLY A 107 -32.87 3.44 21.99
N GLN A 108 -32.22 4.55 21.66
CA GLN A 108 -32.79 5.58 20.79
C GLN A 108 -32.37 5.39 19.33
N TYR A 109 -33.30 5.64 18.41
CA TYR A 109 -33.03 5.74 16.99
C TYR A 109 -33.05 7.19 16.48
N SER A 110 -32.34 7.47 15.39
CA SER A 110 -32.31 8.77 14.72
C SER A 110 -33.56 9.00 13.87
N GLU A 111 -33.84 10.27 13.56
CA GLU A 111 -34.61 10.63 12.37
C GLU A 111 -33.90 10.14 11.09
N PRO A 112 -34.57 10.11 9.92
CA PRO A 112 -33.94 9.77 8.66
C PRO A 112 -32.74 10.68 8.33
N ILE A 113 -31.56 10.08 8.18
CA ILE A 113 -30.31 10.77 7.86
C ILE A 113 -29.99 10.53 6.39
N GLN A 114 -29.82 11.60 5.62
CA GLN A 114 -29.36 11.50 4.24
C GLN A 114 -27.90 11.01 4.20
N ILE A 115 -27.64 9.97 3.41
CA ILE A 115 -26.31 9.41 3.12
C ILE A 115 -25.99 9.56 1.63
N GLU A 116 -24.80 9.13 1.20
CA GLU A 116 -24.32 9.33 -0.19
C GLU A 116 -25.27 8.72 -1.23
N ASP A 117 -25.81 7.52 -0.97
CA ASP A 117 -26.65 6.76 -1.91
C ASP A 117 -28.06 6.48 -1.36
N GLY A 118 -28.64 7.41 -0.61
CA GLY A 118 -30.01 7.28 -0.08
C GLY A 118 -30.15 7.79 1.34
N TRP A 119 -30.83 7.01 2.17
CA TRP A 119 -31.21 7.41 3.52
C TRP A 119 -30.97 6.30 4.54
N CYS A 120 -30.71 6.70 5.78
CA CYS A 120 -30.41 5.78 6.87
C CYS A 120 -31.09 6.21 8.16
N ILE A 121 -31.67 5.27 8.89
CA ILE A 121 -32.02 5.42 10.31
C ILE A 121 -31.03 4.57 11.10
N ALA A 122 -30.46 5.11 12.18
CA ALA A 122 -29.62 4.34 13.09
C ALA A 122 -30.23 4.22 14.48
N LEU A 123 -30.19 3.02 15.03
CA LEU A 123 -30.47 2.73 16.43
C LEU A 123 -29.14 2.52 17.16
N ARG A 124 -28.95 3.24 18.27
CA ARG A 124 -27.87 2.93 19.20
C ARG A 124 -28.37 1.93 20.24
N GLU A 125 -27.92 0.68 20.16
CA GLU A 125 -28.30 -0.35 21.13
C GLU A 125 -27.61 -0.15 22.47
N ALA A 126 -26.32 0.17 22.44
CA ALA A 126 -25.48 0.33 23.62
C ALA A 126 -24.24 1.17 23.28
N HIS A 127 -23.50 1.61 24.30
CA HIS A 127 -22.19 2.21 24.11
C HIS A 127 -21.17 1.74 25.16
N ASN A 128 -19.90 1.72 24.76
CA ASN A 128 -18.77 1.68 25.67
C ASN A 128 -18.25 3.13 25.81
N PRO A 129 -18.25 3.70 27.02
CA PRO A 129 -17.79 5.06 27.22
C PRO A 129 -16.29 5.19 26.92
N PRO A 130 -15.82 6.38 26.52
CA PRO A 130 -14.41 6.60 26.30
C PRO A 130 -13.65 6.42 27.61
N ARG A 131 -12.44 5.87 27.53
CA ARG A 131 -11.62 5.59 28.70
C ARG A 131 -10.18 5.99 28.45
N GLN A 132 -9.63 6.79 29.36
CA GLN A 132 -8.19 7.05 29.37
C GLN A 132 -7.45 5.76 29.76
N LYS A 133 -6.58 5.25 28.88
CA LYS A 133 -5.71 4.12 29.24
C LYS A 133 -4.68 4.60 30.24
N SER A 134 -4.43 3.81 31.27
CA SER A 134 -3.35 4.08 32.22
C SER A 134 -1.99 3.92 31.56
N TYR A 135 -0.96 4.57 32.12
CA TYR A 135 0.40 4.39 31.65
C TYR A 135 0.83 2.92 31.64
N ASP A 136 0.45 2.14 32.66
CA ASP A 136 0.83 0.73 32.77
C ASP A 136 0.29 -0.10 31.59
N GLU A 137 -0.92 0.19 31.11
CA GLU A 137 -1.50 -0.47 29.94
C GLU A 137 -0.75 -0.15 28.64
N VAL A 138 -0.24 1.07 28.50
CA VAL A 138 0.40 1.54 27.26
C VAL A 138 1.92 1.66 27.36
N ARG A 139 2.52 1.22 28.46
CA ARG A 139 3.93 1.40 28.80
C ARG A 139 4.86 0.95 27.67
N SER A 140 4.65 -0.26 27.15
CA SER A 140 5.46 -0.82 26.06
C SER A 140 5.34 -0.01 24.77
N ALA A 141 4.12 0.46 24.43
CA ALA A 141 3.87 1.24 23.24
C ALA A 141 4.55 2.63 23.32
N VAL A 142 4.40 3.32 24.47
CA VAL A 142 5.07 4.60 24.74
C VAL A 142 6.58 4.47 24.63
N ARG A 143 7.17 3.47 25.28
CA ARG A 143 8.63 3.24 25.25
C ARG A 143 9.13 2.90 23.84
N GLY A 144 8.36 2.11 23.08
CA GLY A 144 8.69 1.78 21.69
C GLY A 144 8.71 3.01 20.79
N ARG A 145 7.72 3.90 20.94
CA ARG A 145 7.67 5.17 20.22
C ARG A 145 8.86 6.06 20.54
N LEU A 146 9.13 6.30 21.82
CA LEU A 146 10.27 7.10 22.26
C LEU A 146 11.61 6.56 21.77
N LEU A 147 11.78 5.23 21.76
CA LEU A 147 12.98 4.60 21.22
C LEU A 147 13.11 4.87 19.71
N GLY A 148 12.01 4.76 18.96
CA GLY A 148 11.97 5.08 17.53
C GLY A 148 12.33 6.53 17.26
N GLU A 149 11.71 7.47 17.96
CA GLU A 149 11.96 8.91 17.84
C GLU A 149 13.43 9.25 18.19
N ALA A 150 13.97 8.69 19.26
CA ALA A 150 15.36 8.91 19.64
C ALA A 150 16.36 8.30 18.65
N THR A 151 16.02 7.14 18.06
CA THR A 151 16.83 6.49 17.03
C THR A 151 16.85 7.34 15.76
N ASN A 152 15.69 7.82 15.30
CA ASN A 152 15.58 8.68 14.12
C ASN A 152 16.37 9.97 14.31
N ARG A 153 16.21 10.64 15.46
CA ARG A 153 16.98 11.85 15.79
C ARG A 153 18.48 11.60 15.77
N ARG A 154 18.95 10.45 16.26
CA ARG A 154 20.37 10.09 16.23
C ARG A 154 20.89 9.84 14.81
N ILE A 155 20.08 9.20 13.96
CA ILE A 155 20.41 8.99 12.55
C ILE A 155 20.49 10.33 11.82
N GLU A 156 19.51 11.21 12.02
CA GLU A 156 19.49 12.56 11.45
C GLU A 156 20.73 13.36 11.87
N ASN A 157 21.03 13.41 13.17
CA ASN A 157 22.22 14.08 13.69
C ASN A 157 23.51 13.50 13.08
N PHE A 158 23.63 12.17 13.00
CA PHE A 158 24.79 11.54 12.38
C PHE A 158 24.96 11.95 10.92
N PHE A 159 23.88 11.99 10.13
CA PHE A 159 23.96 12.45 8.74
C PHE A 159 24.28 13.94 8.64
N ASN A 160 23.77 14.78 9.54
CA ASN A 160 24.12 16.20 9.60
C ASN A 160 25.61 16.38 9.93
N ASP A 161 26.14 15.66 10.93
CA ASP A 161 27.55 15.66 11.27
C ASP A 161 28.43 15.20 10.09
N LEU A 162 27.95 14.27 9.26
CA LEU A 162 28.67 13.85 8.04
C LEU A 162 28.65 14.95 6.97
N ARG A 163 27.51 15.62 6.78
CA ARG A 163 27.39 16.74 5.82
C ARG A 163 28.24 17.94 6.19
N GLU A 164 28.46 18.19 7.48
CA GLU A 164 29.32 19.29 7.93
C GLU A 164 30.81 18.94 7.80
N ARG A 165 31.18 17.68 8.08
CA ARG A 165 32.60 17.24 8.04
C ARG A 165 33.12 16.95 6.64
N TYR A 166 32.24 16.62 5.71
CA TYR A 166 32.59 16.23 4.35
C TYR A 166 31.84 17.13 3.35
N ASP A 167 32.45 17.44 2.19
CA ASP A 167 31.77 18.15 1.08
C ASP A 167 30.69 17.24 0.46
N VAL A 168 29.54 17.13 1.13
CA VAL A 168 28.41 16.33 0.67
C VAL A 168 27.59 17.15 -0.32
N ARG A 169 27.76 16.84 -1.61
CA ARG A 169 26.95 17.42 -2.69
C ARG A 169 25.71 16.57 -2.92
N VAL A 170 24.53 17.14 -2.69
CA VAL A 170 23.27 16.54 -3.10
C VAL A 170 23.03 16.90 -4.56
N ILE A 171 23.16 15.93 -5.45
CA ILE A 171 22.83 16.10 -6.87
C ILE A 171 21.34 15.79 -7.01
N GLU A 172 20.49 16.81 -6.99
CA GLU A 172 19.02 16.66 -7.00
C GLU A 172 18.52 15.85 -8.22
N GLU A 173 19.20 15.97 -9.36
CA GLU A 173 18.95 15.20 -10.57
C GLU A 173 19.06 13.68 -10.34
N ASN A 174 19.83 13.25 -9.34
CA ASN A 174 20.01 11.85 -8.96
C ASN A 174 19.16 11.43 -7.75
N LEU A 175 18.37 12.33 -7.16
CA LEU A 175 17.60 12.02 -5.95
C LEU A 175 16.47 11.03 -6.23
N PHE A 176 15.93 11.07 -7.45
CA PHE A 176 14.88 10.17 -7.95
C PHE A 176 15.30 9.37 -9.18
N ALA A 177 16.44 9.68 -9.80
CA ALA A 177 16.98 8.86 -10.88
C ALA A 177 17.66 7.62 -10.31
N GLU A 178 17.44 6.47 -10.95
CA GLU A 178 18.23 5.28 -10.63
C GLU A 178 19.73 5.62 -10.80
N PRO A 179 20.57 5.37 -9.78
CA PRO A 179 21.97 5.75 -9.85
C PRO A 179 22.65 5.02 -10.99
N LYS A 180 23.41 5.77 -11.80
CA LYS A 180 24.26 5.18 -12.84
C LYS A 180 25.15 4.10 -12.20
N PRO A 181 25.22 2.88 -12.76
CA PRO A 181 26.06 1.81 -12.23
C PRO A 181 27.51 2.28 -12.10
N LYS A 182 28.21 1.80 -11.06
CA LYS A 182 29.65 2.11 -10.89
C LYS A 182 30.50 1.27 -11.84
N GLU A 183 29.98 0.11 -12.21
CA GLU A 183 30.56 -0.84 -13.15
C GLU A 183 30.53 -0.26 -14.57
N THR A 184 31.58 -0.55 -15.32
CA THR A 184 31.68 -0.27 -16.75
C THR A 184 30.75 -1.18 -17.57
N PRO A 185 30.43 -0.84 -18.83
CA PRO A 185 29.65 -1.72 -19.71
C PRO A 185 30.24 -3.14 -19.82
N ALA A 186 31.57 -3.25 -19.95
CA ALA A 186 32.26 -4.54 -20.04
C ALA A 186 32.14 -5.36 -18.75
N GLU A 187 32.26 -4.73 -17.58
CA GLU A 187 32.08 -5.41 -16.29
C GLU A 187 30.64 -5.87 -16.08
N LEU A 188 29.65 -5.02 -16.42
CA LEU A 188 28.24 -5.41 -16.38
C LEU A 188 27.95 -6.59 -17.30
N TYR A 189 28.55 -6.61 -18.49
CA TYR A 189 28.40 -7.70 -19.45
C TYR A 189 29.02 -9.00 -18.91
N ALA A 190 30.21 -8.93 -18.30
CA ALA A 190 30.87 -10.07 -17.68
C ALA A 190 30.07 -10.61 -16.47
N LEU A 191 29.49 -9.73 -15.65
CA LEU A 191 28.61 -10.11 -14.55
C LEU A 191 27.33 -10.79 -15.05
N ALA A 192 26.74 -10.30 -16.16
CA ALA A 192 25.58 -10.91 -16.76
C ALA A 192 25.84 -12.36 -17.23
N ALA A 193 27.03 -12.63 -17.79
CA ALA A 193 27.39 -13.95 -18.30
C ALA A 193 27.46 -15.05 -17.23
N ILE A 194 27.70 -14.70 -15.96
CA ILE A 194 27.77 -15.65 -14.83
C ILE A 194 26.52 -15.64 -13.94
N ALA A 195 25.58 -14.73 -14.20
CA ALA A 195 24.41 -14.53 -13.37
C ALA A 195 23.25 -15.47 -13.75
N PRO A 196 22.34 -15.79 -12.82
CA PRO A 196 21.08 -16.45 -13.15
C PRO A 196 20.26 -15.64 -14.17
N PRO A 197 19.40 -16.28 -14.99
CA PRO A 197 18.80 -15.63 -16.16
C PRO A 197 18.05 -14.31 -15.88
N PRO A 198 17.19 -14.18 -14.85
CA PRO A 198 16.53 -12.90 -14.55
C PRO A 198 17.53 -11.79 -14.14
N THR A 199 18.61 -12.17 -13.44
CA THR A 199 19.65 -11.24 -13.00
C THR A 199 20.55 -10.81 -14.16
N ALA A 200 20.86 -11.73 -15.08
CA ALA A 200 21.60 -11.43 -16.30
C ALA A 200 20.87 -10.38 -17.16
N VAL A 201 19.55 -10.54 -17.36
CA VAL A 201 18.71 -9.53 -18.03
C VAL A 201 18.76 -8.18 -17.32
N SER A 202 18.74 -8.15 -15.98
CA SER A 202 18.88 -6.90 -15.22
C SER A 202 20.21 -6.18 -15.51
N TYR A 203 21.32 -6.91 -15.62
CA TYR A 203 22.62 -6.33 -15.97
C TYR A 203 22.66 -5.83 -17.41
N TYR A 204 22.13 -6.57 -18.38
CA TYR A 204 22.03 -6.10 -19.76
C TYR A 204 21.15 -4.85 -19.88
N ASN A 205 20.01 -4.80 -19.18
CA ASN A 205 19.14 -3.63 -19.15
C ASN A 205 19.85 -2.40 -18.56
N LYS A 206 20.76 -2.57 -17.59
CA LYS A 206 21.60 -1.46 -17.10
C LYS A 206 22.54 -0.94 -18.18
N ILE A 207 23.15 -1.81 -19.00
CA ILE A 207 23.98 -1.40 -20.13
C ILE A 207 23.14 -0.59 -21.12
N LEU A 208 21.98 -1.10 -21.50
CA LEU A 208 21.10 -0.48 -22.49
C LEU A 208 20.54 0.88 -22.02
N LYS A 209 20.26 1.02 -20.73
CA LYS A 209 19.72 2.24 -20.13
C LYS A 209 20.78 3.31 -19.89
N PHE A 210 21.92 2.94 -19.29
CA PHE A 210 22.91 3.90 -18.81
C PHE A 210 24.13 4.08 -19.73
N TYR A 211 24.34 3.13 -20.64
CA TYR A 211 25.45 3.10 -21.59
C TYR A 211 24.97 2.75 -23.02
N PRO A 212 23.94 3.45 -23.53
CA PRO A 212 23.25 3.07 -24.75
C PRO A 212 24.14 3.11 -26.00
N ASP A 213 25.23 3.88 -25.98
CA ASP A 213 26.17 4.04 -27.10
C ASP A 213 27.46 3.22 -26.91
N SER A 214 27.51 2.34 -25.91
CA SER A 214 28.66 1.47 -25.67
C SER A 214 28.78 0.36 -26.73
N PRO A 215 30.00 -0.14 -27.02
CA PRO A 215 30.19 -1.30 -27.90
C PRO A 215 29.46 -2.57 -27.43
N GLU A 216 29.17 -2.68 -26.13
CA GLU A 216 28.46 -3.81 -25.53
C GLU A 216 26.93 -3.71 -25.70
N ALA A 217 26.38 -2.52 -25.98
CA ALA A 217 24.92 -2.31 -26.05
C ALA A 217 24.22 -3.18 -27.12
N PRO A 218 24.73 -3.32 -28.36
CA PRO A 218 24.12 -4.22 -29.34
C PRO A 218 24.09 -5.68 -28.84
N LYS A 219 25.22 -6.18 -28.32
CA LYS A 219 25.31 -7.55 -27.80
C LYS A 219 24.39 -7.74 -26.60
N ALA A 220 24.32 -6.78 -25.68
CA ALA A 220 23.44 -6.82 -24.51
C ALA A 220 21.96 -6.91 -24.91
N GLN A 221 21.51 -6.13 -25.90
CA GLN A 221 20.13 -6.17 -26.39
C GLN A 221 19.78 -7.54 -26.98
N PHE A 222 20.68 -8.08 -27.82
CA PHE A 222 20.48 -9.42 -28.39
C PHE A 222 20.45 -10.50 -27.30
N MET A 223 21.39 -10.46 -26.35
CA MET A 223 21.46 -11.43 -25.24
C MET A 223 20.24 -11.36 -24.33
N THR A 224 19.65 -10.18 -24.11
CA THR A 224 18.36 -10.04 -23.41
C THR A 224 17.27 -10.84 -24.13
N GLY A 225 17.14 -10.69 -25.45
CA GLY A 225 16.19 -11.47 -26.26
C GLY A 225 16.45 -12.97 -26.18
N PHE A 226 17.72 -13.37 -26.31
CA PHE A 226 18.12 -14.78 -26.23
C PHE A 226 17.79 -15.41 -24.87
N ILE A 227 18.05 -14.71 -23.77
CA ILE A 227 17.73 -15.22 -22.43
C ILE A 227 16.22 -15.37 -22.25
N TYR A 228 15.44 -14.40 -22.73
CA TYR A 228 13.98 -14.50 -22.69
C TYR A 228 13.46 -15.68 -23.52
N SER A 229 13.99 -15.91 -24.73
CA SER A 229 13.57 -17.02 -25.58
C SER A 229 14.05 -18.38 -25.07
N ASP A 230 15.30 -18.48 -24.63
CA ASP A 230 15.92 -19.78 -24.34
C ASP A 230 15.75 -20.19 -22.88
N LYS A 231 16.07 -19.29 -21.93
CA LYS A 231 16.13 -19.64 -20.50
C LYS A 231 14.82 -19.38 -19.78
N LEU A 232 14.12 -18.31 -20.12
CA LEU A 232 12.89 -17.90 -19.43
C LEU A 232 11.62 -18.32 -20.17
N LYS A 233 11.72 -18.74 -21.43
CA LYS A 233 10.60 -19.13 -22.30
C LYS A 233 9.49 -18.06 -22.35
N ASN A 234 9.88 -16.80 -22.21
CA ASN A 234 9.00 -15.64 -22.33
C ASN A 234 9.18 -15.05 -23.74
N TYR A 235 8.43 -15.59 -24.69
CA TYR A 235 8.60 -15.25 -26.11
C TYR A 235 8.15 -13.83 -26.46
N ASP A 236 7.22 -13.24 -25.70
CA ASP A 236 6.74 -11.88 -25.95
C ASP A 236 7.86 -10.86 -25.65
N GLU A 237 8.54 -11.03 -24.51
CA GLU A 237 9.70 -10.20 -24.14
C GLU A 237 10.91 -10.47 -25.04
N ALA A 238 11.09 -11.72 -25.48
CA ALA A 238 12.13 -12.06 -26.44
C ALA A 238 11.91 -11.36 -27.79
N GLU A 239 10.68 -11.40 -28.29
CA GLU A 239 10.25 -10.74 -29.53
C GLU A 239 10.50 -9.23 -29.45
N ALA A 240 10.07 -8.60 -28.36
CA ALA A 240 10.29 -7.18 -28.12
C ALA A 240 11.79 -6.84 -28.11
N ALA A 241 12.62 -7.66 -27.46
CA ALA A 241 14.05 -7.41 -27.36
C ALA A 241 14.79 -7.55 -28.70
N PHE A 242 14.46 -8.56 -29.52
CA PHE A 242 15.05 -8.72 -30.85
C PHE A 242 14.59 -7.65 -31.84
N ASN A 243 13.31 -7.26 -31.80
CA ASN A 243 12.81 -6.16 -32.61
C ASN A 243 13.48 -4.83 -32.24
N ALA A 244 13.67 -4.55 -30.95
CA ALA A 244 14.42 -3.38 -30.49
C ALA A 244 15.89 -3.41 -30.93
N TYR A 245 16.53 -4.58 -31.00
CA TYR A 245 17.85 -4.71 -31.61
C TYR A 245 17.82 -4.30 -33.08
N LEU A 246 16.87 -4.84 -33.86
CA LEU A 246 16.77 -4.59 -35.30
C LEU A 246 16.38 -3.15 -35.64
N GLU A 247 15.60 -2.50 -34.80
CA GLU A 247 15.25 -1.09 -34.95
C GLU A 247 16.49 -0.20 -34.73
N ARG A 248 17.28 -0.50 -33.71
CA ARG A 248 18.43 0.34 -33.32
C ARG A 248 19.72 0.03 -34.07
N TRP A 249 19.93 -1.24 -34.43
CA TRP A 249 21.10 -1.75 -35.14
C TRP A 249 20.69 -2.63 -36.35
N PRO A 250 19.99 -2.06 -37.36
CA PRO A 250 19.41 -2.83 -38.47
C PRO A 250 20.43 -3.54 -39.37
N SER A 251 21.67 -3.05 -39.37
CA SER A 251 22.82 -3.64 -40.08
C SER A 251 23.94 -4.06 -39.11
N GLY A 252 23.61 -4.26 -37.83
CA GLY A 252 24.55 -4.73 -36.82
C GLY A 252 24.96 -6.18 -37.03
N GLU A 253 26.09 -6.58 -36.43
CA GLU A 253 26.66 -7.93 -36.57
C GLU A 253 25.68 -9.07 -36.23
N LEU A 254 24.71 -8.81 -35.34
CA LEU A 254 23.72 -9.81 -34.89
C LEU A 254 22.34 -9.61 -35.55
N ALA A 255 22.21 -8.75 -36.57
CA ALA A 255 20.91 -8.47 -37.19
C ALA A 255 20.30 -9.72 -37.85
N GLU A 256 21.09 -10.47 -38.63
CA GLU A 256 20.60 -11.73 -39.21
C GLU A 256 20.26 -12.75 -38.12
N SER A 257 21.06 -12.81 -37.06
CA SER A 257 20.80 -13.69 -35.91
C SER A 257 19.50 -13.31 -35.20
N ALA A 258 19.21 -12.01 -35.04
CA ALA A 258 17.98 -11.54 -34.41
C ALA A 258 16.74 -11.88 -35.25
N ARG A 259 16.81 -11.74 -36.58
CA ARG A 259 15.73 -12.17 -37.48
C ARG A 259 15.50 -13.66 -37.43
N TYR A 260 16.59 -14.43 -37.45
CA TYR A 260 16.52 -15.89 -37.32
C TYR A 260 15.84 -16.31 -36.00
N MET A 261 16.22 -15.69 -34.89
CA MET A 261 15.59 -15.95 -33.59
C MET A 261 14.10 -15.58 -33.59
N LEU A 262 13.69 -14.46 -34.18
CA LEU A 262 12.27 -14.09 -34.26
C LEU A 262 11.42 -15.15 -34.99
N GLU A 263 11.97 -15.76 -36.03
CA GLU A 263 11.29 -16.81 -36.80
C GLU A 263 11.26 -18.17 -36.06
N HIS A 264 12.35 -18.53 -35.38
CA HIS A 264 12.55 -19.90 -34.88
C HIS A 264 12.53 -20.01 -33.34
N MET A 265 12.39 -18.91 -32.58
CA MET A 265 12.49 -18.92 -31.10
C MET A 265 11.50 -19.85 -30.39
N ARG A 266 10.43 -20.27 -31.07
CA ARG A 266 9.37 -21.13 -30.54
C ARG A 266 9.59 -22.63 -30.87
N GLU A 267 10.66 -22.97 -31.59
CA GLU A 267 10.99 -24.34 -31.97
C GLU A 267 11.77 -25.09 -30.86
N GLN A 268 11.72 -26.43 -30.85
CA GLN A 268 12.20 -27.23 -29.72
C GLN A 268 13.73 -27.34 -29.57
N ASP A 269 14.52 -27.03 -30.61
CA ASP A 269 15.99 -27.17 -30.60
C ASP A 269 16.70 -26.02 -31.35
N ILE A 270 16.98 -24.91 -30.66
CA ILE A 270 17.66 -23.75 -31.25
C ILE A 270 19.15 -23.80 -30.90
N ALA A 271 20.01 -23.87 -31.92
CA ALA A 271 21.43 -23.63 -31.76
C ALA A 271 21.73 -22.12 -31.85
N LEU A 272 22.61 -21.62 -30.98
CA LEU A 272 23.16 -20.27 -31.12
C LEU A 272 23.89 -20.18 -32.48
N PRO A 273 23.63 -19.15 -33.31
CA PRO A 273 24.40 -18.94 -34.54
C PRO A 273 25.88 -18.76 -34.21
N GLU A 274 26.76 -19.32 -35.04
CA GLU A 274 28.21 -19.29 -34.82
C GLU A 274 28.77 -17.85 -34.84
N GLY A 275 29.58 -17.48 -33.83
CA GLY A 275 30.36 -16.22 -33.84
C GLY A 275 30.08 -15.19 -32.73
N LEU A 276 29.39 -15.55 -31.65
CA LEU A 276 29.10 -14.67 -30.49
C LEU A 276 30.26 -14.52 -29.49
#